data_AF-A0A9P1F1K3-F1
#
_entry.id   AF-A0A9P1F1K3-F1
#
_cell.length_a   1.000
_cell.length_b   1.000
_cell.length_c   1.000
_cell.angle_alpha   90.00
_cell.angle_beta   90.00
_cell.angle_gamma   90.00
#
_symmetry.space_group_name_H-M   'P 1'
#
loop_
_entity.id
_entity.type
_entity.pdbx_description
1 polymer ?
#
loop_
_entity_poly.entity_id
_entity_poly.type
_entity_poly.pdbx_seq_one_letter_code
_entity_poly.pdbx_strand_id
1 'polypeptide(L)'
;MTDEPAAPQDDEYVYYDDDPDVYKRIYSFCFRLNLYLEMISILINLFHLSILSRKELRANSVYKLMIAICVCDIVNFVLDVYQTMIELYWIPDYFPLYAELCLRRDYAEVSVVYYAIYATMDITKRYSVWLAILMALIRTLSVLFPMNRFIQNMSRPRNTGRAMRILFVFWLCYSTWHYTTFRIFWLPDNLNTQCQNGPSTAYKQRYVLAMPMSLIYLLSNLGYIEVIMKFIPTVCYPILTVSLLLQLRKIKTRRENLKRNDDGSDNTTKLILFMTVSFMLTEGLAGLQGMFMYNYEALLLWNEDFAYSIATSQYALNILRTVNATSHSFICFLMSSQYRDTFRSLFFKNQMERKTILVEETNSYHSVSSKKSRSVKMCKVEKF
;
A
#
# COMPACT_ATOMS: atom_id res chain seq x y z
N MET A 1 -77.31 21.56 10.57
CA MET A 1 -76.71 20.46 11.33
C MET A 1 -75.55 19.99 10.48
N THR A 2 -74.38 20.53 10.81
CA THR A 2 -73.12 20.41 10.08
C THR A 2 -72.30 19.34 10.78
N ASP A 3 -71.99 18.25 10.09
CA ASP A 3 -71.07 17.23 10.58
C ASP A 3 -69.65 17.59 10.12
N GLU A 4 -68.80 17.84 11.11
CA GLU A 4 -67.38 18.15 10.99
C GLU A 4 -66.59 16.85 11.24
N PRO A 5 -65.64 16.46 10.37
CA PRO A 5 -64.88 15.23 10.57
C PRO A 5 -63.76 15.42 11.60
N ALA A 6 -63.59 14.40 12.43
CA ALA A 6 -62.60 14.32 13.50
C ALA A 6 -61.15 14.51 12.99
N ALA A 7 -60.38 15.27 13.76
CA ALA A 7 -58.96 15.54 13.54
C ALA A 7 -58.12 14.24 13.53
N PRO A 8 -57.02 14.18 12.74
CA PRO A 8 -56.08 13.06 12.81
C PRO A 8 -55.31 13.10 14.13
N GLN A 9 -55.09 11.91 14.73
CA GLN A 9 -54.15 11.73 15.83
C GLN A 9 -52.76 12.16 15.38
N ASP A 10 -52.14 13.04 16.15
CA ASP A 10 -50.72 13.40 16.02
C ASP A 10 -49.88 12.13 16.30
N ASP A 11 -49.38 11.50 15.24
CA ASP A 11 -48.28 10.54 15.35
C ASP A 11 -47.05 11.29 15.84
N GLU A 12 -46.77 11.14 17.12
CA GLU A 12 -45.56 11.57 17.79
C GLU A 12 -44.36 10.94 17.06
N TYR A 13 -43.75 11.70 16.15
CA TYR A 13 -42.45 11.37 15.58
C TYR A 13 -41.47 11.28 16.74
N VAL A 14 -41.18 10.05 17.17
CA VAL A 14 -40.06 9.75 18.06
C VAL A 14 -38.80 10.18 17.32
N TYR A 15 -38.36 11.40 17.64
CA TYR A 15 -37.05 11.92 17.29
C TYR A 15 -36.06 10.98 17.98
N TYR A 16 -35.44 10.07 17.21
CA TYR A 16 -34.28 9.33 17.72
C TYR A 16 -33.25 10.38 18.12
N ASP A 17 -33.07 10.51 19.43
CA ASP A 17 -32.15 11.44 20.05
C ASP A 17 -30.76 11.26 19.39
N ASP A 18 -30.28 12.32 18.76
CA ASP A 18 -28.94 12.45 18.19
C ASP A 18 -27.96 12.56 19.37
N ASP A 19 -27.76 11.46 20.10
CA ASP A 19 -26.60 11.36 20.98
C ASP A 19 -25.36 11.41 20.07
N PRO A 20 -24.34 12.24 20.38
CA PRO A 20 -23.14 12.34 19.56
C PRO A 20 -22.35 11.04 19.70
N ASP A 21 -22.74 10.07 18.88
CA ASP A 21 -22.24 8.71 18.86
C ASP A 21 -20.71 8.75 18.86
N VAL A 22 -20.10 8.13 19.88
CA VAL A 22 -18.65 8.15 20.10
C VAL A 22 -17.92 7.71 18.83
N TYR A 23 -18.52 6.79 18.08
CA TYR A 23 -18.06 6.33 16.77
C TYR A 23 -18.02 7.44 15.71
N LYS A 24 -19.07 8.26 15.59
CA LYS A 24 -19.11 9.42 14.65
C LYS A 24 -17.99 10.42 14.96
N ARG A 25 -17.71 10.69 16.24
CA ARG A 25 -16.64 11.61 16.66
C ARG A 25 -15.26 11.05 16.31
N ILE A 26 -15.02 9.77 16.60
CA ILE A 26 -13.76 9.08 16.26
C ILE A 26 -13.58 9.06 14.75
N TYR A 27 -14.62 8.68 14.00
CA TYR A 27 -14.63 8.71 12.54
C TYR A 27 -14.21 10.09 12.02
N SER A 28 -14.92 11.15 12.38
CA SER A 28 -14.66 12.50 11.86
C SER A 28 -13.24 12.98 12.17
N PHE A 29 -12.75 12.70 13.38
CA PHE A 29 -11.37 13.02 13.77
C PHE A 29 -10.35 12.22 12.97
N CYS A 30 -10.47 10.89 12.94
CA CYS A 30 -9.52 10.01 12.25
C CYS A 30 -9.50 10.26 10.74
N PHE A 31 -10.68 10.48 10.15
CA PHE A 31 -10.85 10.75 8.73
C PHE A 31 -10.13 12.04 8.31
N ARG A 32 -10.36 13.14 9.03
CA ARG A 32 -9.66 14.42 8.78
C ARG A 32 -8.17 14.32 9.05
N LEU A 33 -7.77 13.65 10.14
CA LEU A 33 -6.35 13.47 10.46
C LEU A 33 -5.63 12.66 9.37
N ASN A 34 -6.24 11.58 8.88
CA ASN A 34 -5.68 10.77 7.81
C ASN A 34 -5.48 11.59 6.53
N LEU A 35 -6.45 12.41 6.13
CA LEU A 35 -6.32 13.30 4.97
C LEU A 35 -5.05 14.16 5.03
N TYR A 36 -4.79 14.83 6.16
CA TYR A 36 -3.58 15.65 6.32
C TYR A 36 -2.30 14.81 6.30
N LEU A 37 -2.32 13.65 6.95
CA LEU A 37 -1.17 12.73 6.96
C LEU A 37 -0.88 12.19 5.56
N GLU A 38 -1.89 11.85 4.76
CA GLU A 38 -1.72 11.36 3.39
C GLU A 38 -1.12 12.41 2.47
N MET A 39 -1.58 13.67 2.57
CA MET A 39 -0.98 14.78 1.82
C MET A 39 0.51 14.94 2.12
N ILE A 40 0.90 14.90 3.40
CA ILE A 40 2.31 14.94 3.82
C ILE A 40 3.05 13.68 3.32
N SER A 41 2.40 12.52 3.38
CA SER A 41 2.97 11.24 2.96
C SER A 41 3.28 11.19 1.47
N ILE A 42 2.43 11.78 0.63
CA ILE A 42 2.68 11.93 -0.81
C ILE A 42 3.99 12.70 -1.04
N LEU A 43 4.19 13.83 -0.35
CA LEU A 43 5.41 14.63 -0.48
C LEU A 43 6.67 13.86 -0.04
N ILE A 44 6.60 13.19 1.12
CA ILE A 44 7.71 12.37 1.64
C ILE A 44 8.03 11.21 0.69
N ASN A 45 7.02 10.53 0.15
CA ASN A 45 7.21 9.41 -0.76
C ASN A 45 7.73 9.87 -2.14
N LEU A 46 7.30 11.02 -2.66
CA LEU A 46 7.88 11.61 -3.87
C LEU A 46 9.37 11.92 -3.68
N PHE A 47 9.71 12.49 -2.53
CA PHE A 47 11.11 12.73 -2.16
C PHE A 47 11.90 11.42 -2.07
N HIS A 48 11.38 10.42 -1.37
CA HIS A 48 11.99 9.10 -1.24
C HIS A 48 12.22 8.42 -2.60
N LEU A 49 11.22 8.48 -3.48
CA LEU A 49 11.28 7.93 -4.84
C LEU A 49 12.36 8.61 -5.69
N SER A 50 12.56 9.92 -5.53
CA SER A 50 13.60 10.66 -6.25
C SER A 50 15.03 10.16 -5.93
N ILE A 51 15.25 9.72 -4.69
CA ILE A 51 16.52 9.15 -4.24
C ILE A 51 16.65 7.71 -4.73
N LEU A 52 15.62 6.88 -4.50
CA LEU A 52 15.65 5.46 -4.88
C LEU A 52 15.82 5.24 -6.39
N SER A 53 15.33 6.17 -7.22
CA SER A 53 15.40 6.06 -8.69
C SER A 53 16.83 6.15 -9.25
N ARG A 54 17.84 6.48 -8.43
CA ARG A 54 19.23 6.62 -8.86
C ARG A 54 19.84 5.27 -9.27
N LYS A 55 20.72 5.31 -10.28
CA LYS A 55 21.31 4.11 -10.90
C LYS A 55 21.99 3.18 -9.89
N GLU A 56 22.66 3.76 -8.90
CA GLU A 56 23.40 3.02 -7.86
C GLU A 56 22.49 2.14 -7.01
N LEU A 57 21.34 2.67 -6.58
CA LEU A 57 20.39 1.94 -5.74
C LEU A 57 19.58 0.90 -6.54
N ARG A 58 19.28 1.18 -7.82
CA ARG A 58 18.56 0.24 -8.71
C ARG A 58 19.32 -1.06 -9.01
N ALA A 59 20.61 -1.14 -8.69
CA ALA A 59 21.37 -2.37 -8.79
C ALA A 59 20.95 -3.41 -7.72
N ASN A 60 20.39 -2.98 -6.59
CA ASN A 60 19.93 -3.86 -5.53
C ASN A 60 18.47 -4.28 -5.74
N SER A 61 18.16 -5.57 -5.55
CA SER A 61 16.80 -6.10 -5.67
C SER A 61 15.84 -5.53 -4.63
N VAL A 62 16.31 -5.30 -3.40
CA VAL A 62 15.49 -4.74 -2.31
C VAL A 62 15.00 -3.33 -2.67
N TYR A 63 15.89 -2.49 -3.21
CA TYR A 63 15.52 -1.14 -3.63
C TYR A 63 14.56 -1.13 -4.82
N LYS A 64 14.61 -2.11 -5.74
CA LYS A 64 13.59 -2.23 -6.78
C LYS A 64 12.19 -2.52 -6.23
N LEU A 65 12.10 -3.39 -5.23
CA LEU A 65 10.83 -3.67 -4.55
C LEU A 65 10.34 -2.44 -3.80
N MET A 66 11.23 -1.73 -3.09
CA MET A 66 10.88 -0.48 -2.40
C MET A 66 10.40 0.62 -3.35
N ILE A 67 11.02 0.77 -4.52
CA ILE A 67 10.53 1.71 -5.56
C ILE A 67 9.09 1.39 -5.94
N ALA A 68 8.79 0.11 -6.22
CA ALA A 68 7.45 -0.28 -6.63
C ALA A 68 6.41 -0.09 -5.51
N ILE A 69 6.74 -0.43 -4.27
CA ILE A 69 5.90 -0.16 -3.09
C ILE A 69 5.63 1.35 -2.97
N CYS A 70 6.69 2.17 -3.04
CA CYS A 70 6.58 3.62 -2.94
C CYS A 70 5.70 4.22 -4.05
N VAL A 71 5.82 3.74 -5.30
CA VAL A 71 4.94 4.15 -6.40
C VAL A 71 3.49 3.76 -6.14
N CYS A 72 3.24 2.54 -5.66
CA CYS A 72 1.88 2.10 -5.33
C CYS A 72 1.27 2.92 -4.19
N ASP A 73 2.06 3.21 -3.15
CA ASP A 73 1.61 4.01 -2.01
C ASP A 73 1.27 5.44 -2.44
N ILE A 74 2.08 6.07 -3.31
CA ILE A 74 1.77 7.40 -3.87
C ILE A 74 0.46 7.37 -4.65
N VAL A 75 0.29 6.41 -5.58
CA VAL A 75 -0.94 6.30 -6.37
C VAL A 75 -2.15 6.10 -5.45
N ASN A 76 -2.04 5.24 -4.43
CA ASN A 76 -3.10 5.02 -3.46
C ASN A 76 -3.46 6.29 -2.70
N PHE A 77 -2.48 6.97 -2.08
CA PHE A 77 -2.75 8.18 -1.30
C PHE A 77 -3.34 9.29 -2.16
N VAL A 78 -2.89 9.46 -3.41
CA VAL A 78 -3.47 10.45 -4.32
C VAL A 78 -4.95 10.17 -4.60
N LEU A 79 -5.30 8.90 -4.86
CA LEU A 79 -6.68 8.51 -5.15
C LEU A 79 -7.56 8.52 -3.89
N ASP A 80 -7.02 8.15 -2.73
CA ASP A 80 -7.73 8.18 -1.43
C ASP A 80 -8.02 9.63 -0.99
N VAL A 81 -7.04 10.54 -1.15
CA VAL A 81 -7.22 11.98 -0.94
C VAL A 81 -8.31 12.54 -1.86
N TYR A 82 -8.29 12.16 -3.14
CA TYR A 82 -9.33 12.58 -4.09
C TYR A 82 -10.73 12.14 -3.64
N GLN A 83 -10.91 10.88 -3.23
CA GLN A 83 -12.20 10.38 -2.72
C GLN A 83 -12.61 11.06 -1.42
N THR A 84 -11.68 11.24 -0.50
CA THR A 84 -11.92 11.90 0.79
C THR A 84 -12.35 13.36 0.61
N MET A 85 -11.77 14.08 -0.36
CA MET A 85 -12.17 15.46 -0.68
C MET A 85 -13.59 15.53 -1.25
N ILE A 86 -14.03 14.53 -2.02
CA ILE A 86 -15.43 14.42 -2.50
C ILE A 86 -16.37 14.19 -1.30
N GLU A 87 -16.03 13.26 -0.41
CA GLU A 87 -16.85 12.91 0.75
C GLU A 87 -17.00 14.09 1.74
N LEU A 88 -15.97 14.95 1.85
CA LEU A 88 -16.02 16.19 2.63
C LEU A 88 -16.71 17.36 1.90
N TYR A 89 -17.22 17.16 0.69
CA TYR A 89 -17.80 18.19 -0.17
C TYR A 89 -16.84 19.35 -0.49
N TRP A 90 -15.53 19.11 -0.42
CA TRP A 90 -14.52 20.13 -0.79
C TRP A 90 -14.41 20.29 -2.31
N ILE A 91 -14.69 19.21 -3.04
CA ILE A 91 -14.79 19.19 -4.50
C ILE A 91 -16.09 18.49 -4.92
N PRO A 92 -16.72 18.91 -6.03
CA PRO A 92 -17.94 18.27 -6.49
C PRO A 92 -17.66 16.86 -7.03
N ASP A 93 -18.61 15.95 -6.80
CA ASP A 93 -18.55 14.61 -7.38
C ASP A 93 -18.88 14.66 -8.88
N TYR A 94 -17.83 14.77 -9.70
CA TYR A 94 -17.96 14.78 -11.15
C TYR A 94 -18.30 13.39 -11.73
N PHE A 95 -18.08 12.32 -10.97
CA PHE A 95 -18.15 10.93 -11.47
C PHE A 95 -18.85 10.03 -10.46
N PRO A 96 -20.15 10.24 -10.19
CA PRO A 96 -20.89 9.45 -9.22
C PRO A 96 -20.94 7.98 -9.65
N LEU A 97 -21.00 7.10 -8.64
CA LEU A 97 -21.07 5.64 -8.85
C LEU A 97 -22.26 5.24 -9.73
N TYR A 98 -23.42 5.86 -9.50
CA TYR A 98 -24.64 5.66 -10.29
C TYR A 98 -25.04 6.95 -10.97
N ALA A 99 -25.22 6.89 -12.28
CA ALA A 99 -25.76 8.00 -13.05
C ALA A 99 -27.19 7.63 -13.45
N GLU A 100 -28.17 8.45 -13.05
CA GLU A 100 -29.60 8.40 -13.41
C GLU A 100 -30.34 7.03 -13.25
N LEU A 101 -31.46 7.01 -12.52
CA LEU A 101 -32.27 5.81 -12.25
C LEU A 101 -33.09 5.30 -13.46
N CYS A 102 -32.73 5.65 -14.70
CA CYS A 102 -33.55 5.40 -15.88
C CYS A 102 -33.24 4.11 -16.68
N LEU A 103 -32.22 3.35 -16.30
CA LEU A 103 -31.86 2.09 -16.97
C LEU A 103 -32.76 0.91 -16.53
N ARG A 104 -32.99 -0.07 -17.42
CA ARG A 104 -33.68 -1.35 -17.13
C ARG A 104 -33.10 -2.00 -15.86
N ARG A 105 -33.99 -2.49 -14.98
CA ARG A 105 -33.67 -3.02 -13.63
C ARG A 105 -32.67 -4.17 -13.58
N ASP A 106 -32.49 -4.92 -14.67
CA ASP A 106 -31.50 -6.02 -14.72
C ASP A 106 -30.05 -5.50 -14.75
N TYR A 107 -29.86 -4.20 -14.99
CA TYR A 107 -28.57 -3.53 -15.07
C TYR A 107 -28.54 -2.24 -14.24
N ALA A 108 -27.36 -1.93 -13.70
CA ALA A 108 -27.07 -0.64 -13.09
C ALA A 108 -26.17 0.17 -14.03
N GLU A 109 -26.52 1.44 -14.25
CA GLU A 109 -25.63 2.39 -14.94
C GLU A 109 -24.42 2.69 -14.05
N VAL A 110 -23.23 2.62 -14.63
CA VAL A 110 -21.97 2.76 -13.91
C VAL A 110 -21.05 3.78 -14.57
N SER A 111 -20.37 4.59 -13.75
CA SER A 111 -19.36 5.53 -14.22
C SER A 111 -18.03 4.83 -14.54
N VAL A 112 -17.56 4.97 -15.78
CA VAL A 112 -16.27 4.40 -16.24
C VAL A 112 -15.11 4.92 -15.39
N VAL A 113 -15.12 6.21 -15.08
CA VAL A 113 -14.04 6.88 -14.33
C VAL A 113 -14.04 6.41 -12.87
N TYR A 114 -15.22 6.30 -12.25
CA TYR A 114 -15.34 5.79 -10.88
C TYR A 114 -14.75 4.39 -10.75
N TYR A 115 -15.16 3.46 -11.63
CA TYR A 115 -14.66 2.09 -11.59
C TYR A 115 -13.18 1.98 -11.98
N ALA A 116 -12.67 2.85 -12.86
CA ALA A 116 -11.25 2.91 -13.17
C ALA A 116 -10.40 3.37 -11.96
N ILE A 117 -10.88 4.38 -11.22
CA ILE A 117 -10.25 4.83 -9.97
C ILE A 117 -10.25 3.69 -8.95
N TYR A 118 -11.43 3.08 -8.72
CA TYR A 118 -11.57 1.98 -7.76
C TYR A 118 -10.70 0.77 -8.14
N ALA A 119 -10.68 0.36 -9.41
CA ALA A 119 -9.82 -0.70 -9.91
C ALA A 119 -8.34 -0.38 -9.68
N THR A 120 -7.94 0.86 -9.96
CA THR A 120 -6.55 1.28 -9.76
C THR A 120 -6.17 1.17 -8.29
N MET A 121 -7.00 1.70 -7.39
CA MET A 121 -6.79 1.61 -5.93
C MET A 121 -6.71 0.16 -5.46
N ASP A 122 -7.63 -0.70 -5.90
CA ASP A 122 -7.65 -2.11 -5.51
C ASP A 122 -6.38 -2.84 -5.96
N ILE A 123 -5.98 -2.66 -7.23
CA ILE A 123 -4.74 -3.25 -7.78
C ILE A 123 -3.51 -2.73 -7.03
N THR A 124 -3.39 -1.42 -6.83
CA THR A 124 -2.20 -0.82 -6.19
C THR A 124 -2.11 -1.17 -4.71
N LYS A 125 -3.24 -1.21 -3.98
CA LYS A 125 -3.27 -1.65 -2.56
C LYS A 125 -2.80 -3.10 -2.46
N ARG A 126 -3.38 -4.03 -3.24
CA ARG A 126 -2.99 -5.45 -3.23
C ARG A 126 -1.54 -5.64 -3.67
N TYR A 127 -1.15 -5.04 -4.80
CA TYR A 127 0.19 -5.20 -5.33
C TYR A 127 1.26 -4.70 -4.35
N SER A 128 1.05 -3.58 -3.66
CA SER A 128 1.96 -3.09 -2.61
C SER A 128 2.15 -4.10 -1.47
N VAL A 129 1.06 -4.66 -0.95
CA VAL A 129 1.09 -5.68 0.12
C VAL A 129 1.84 -6.93 -0.34
N TRP A 130 1.58 -7.45 -1.53
CA TRP A 130 2.24 -8.66 -2.00
C TRP A 130 3.72 -8.45 -2.38
N LEU A 131 4.09 -7.25 -2.81
CA LEU A 131 5.48 -6.87 -2.99
C LEU A 131 6.24 -6.82 -1.67
N ALA A 132 5.62 -6.34 -0.60
CA ALA A 132 6.23 -6.35 0.72
C ALA A 132 6.37 -7.79 1.28
N ILE A 133 5.44 -8.70 0.99
CA ILE A 133 5.58 -10.14 1.32
C ILE A 133 6.77 -10.71 0.55
N LEU A 134 6.85 -10.43 -0.75
CA LEU A 134 7.97 -10.88 -1.58
C LEU A 134 9.31 -10.33 -1.05
N MET A 135 9.35 -9.07 -0.64
CA MET A 135 10.55 -8.46 -0.04
C MET A 135 10.94 -9.17 1.27
N ALA A 136 9.99 -9.36 2.18
CA ALA A 136 10.21 -10.05 3.44
C ALA A 136 10.68 -11.49 3.20
N LEU A 137 10.03 -12.21 2.29
CA LEU A 137 10.40 -13.57 1.90
C LEU A 137 11.82 -13.66 1.36
N ILE A 138 12.19 -12.79 0.40
CA ILE A 138 13.54 -12.78 -0.18
C ILE A 138 14.58 -12.50 0.92
N ARG A 139 14.32 -11.56 1.83
CA ARG A 139 15.24 -11.24 2.94
C ARG A 139 15.37 -12.40 3.90
N THR A 140 14.26 -12.99 4.33
CA THR A 140 14.23 -14.14 5.24
C THR A 140 14.96 -15.33 4.63
N LEU A 141 14.63 -15.71 3.39
CA LEU A 141 15.30 -16.84 2.72
C LEU A 141 16.80 -16.58 2.49
N SER A 142 17.20 -15.35 2.15
CA SER A 142 18.61 -15.00 1.96
C SER A 142 19.43 -15.14 3.26
N VAL A 143 18.80 -14.89 4.41
CA VAL A 143 19.42 -15.05 5.73
C VAL A 143 19.42 -16.51 6.19
N LEU A 144 18.34 -17.27 5.92
CA LEU A 144 18.27 -18.69 6.30
C LEU A 144 19.19 -19.57 5.45
N PHE A 145 19.26 -19.32 4.15
CA PHE A 145 19.93 -20.20 3.19
C PHE A 145 20.94 -19.43 2.33
N PRO A 146 21.98 -18.81 2.94
CA PRO A 146 22.93 -17.97 2.21
C PRO A 146 23.71 -18.74 1.14
N MET A 147 23.87 -20.06 1.26
CA MET A 147 24.59 -20.90 0.30
C MET A 147 23.71 -21.54 -0.79
N ASN A 148 22.38 -21.31 -0.76
CA ASN A 148 21.49 -21.89 -1.76
C ASN A 148 21.49 -21.04 -3.05
N ARG A 149 21.98 -21.63 -4.16
CA ARG A 149 22.05 -20.97 -5.48
C ARG A 149 20.68 -20.51 -5.98
N PHE A 150 19.60 -21.22 -5.66
CA PHE A 150 18.24 -20.82 -6.04
C PHE A 150 17.82 -19.52 -5.35
N ILE A 151 18.10 -19.39 -4.05
CA ILE A 151 17.78 -18.20 -3.26
C ILE A 151 18.63 -16.99 -3.70
N GLN A 152 19.92 -17.21 -3.93
CA GLN A 152 20.79 -16.17 -4.48
C GLN A 152 20.29 -15.69 -5.85
N ASN A 153 19.85 -16.61 -6.72
CA ASN A 153 19.26 -16.28 -8.01
C ASN A 153 17.95 -15.50 -7.85
N MET A 154 17.09 -15.82 -6.89
CA MET A 154 15.84 -15.10 -6.63
C MET A 154 16.10 -13.65 -6.17
N SER A 155 17.13 -13.46 -5.35
CA SER A 155 17.57 -12.15 -4.86
C SER A 155 18.28 -11.30 -5.94
N ARG A 156 18.54 -11.84 -7.14
CA ARG A 156 19.13 -11.04 -8.23
C ARG A 156 18.13 -10.02 -8.78
N PRO A 157 18.57 -8.77 -9.06
CA PRO A 157 17.70 -7.67 -9.48
C PRO A 157 16.96 -7.91 -10.80
N ARG A 158 17.46 -8.79 -11.68
CA ARG A 158 16.79 -9.19 -12.92
C ARG A 158 15.64 -10.16 -12.66
N ASN A 159 15.83 -11.11 -11.75
CA ASN A 159 14.82 -12.11 -11.42
C ASN A 159 13.73 -11.53 -10.52
N THR A 160 14.10 -10.67 -9.57
CA THR A 160 13.13 -9.88 -8.80
C THR A 160 12.22 -9.06 -9.71
N GLY A 161 12.78 -8.38 -10.73
CA GLY A 161 11.97 -7.64 -11.71
C GLY A 161 11.04 -8.52 -12.56
N ARG A 162 11.41 -9.78 -12.83
CA ARG A 162 10.50 -10.75 -13.48
C ARG A 162 9.37 -11.15 -12.54
N ALA A 163 9.67 -11.47 -11.28
CA ALA A 163 8.67 -11.82 -10.27
C ALA A 163 7.67 -10.67 -10.05
N MET A 164 8.15 -9.43 -9.97
CA MET A 164 7.30 -8.24 -9.84
C MET A 164 6.29 -8.11 -10.99
N ARG A 165 6.74 -8.31 -12.24
CA ARG A 165 5.82 -8.25 -13.41
C ARG A 165 4.77 -9.35 -13.38
N ILE A 166 5.15 -10.57 -12.99
CA ILE A 166 4.20 -11.69 -12.87
C ILE A 166 3.16 -11.37 -11.80
N LEU A 167 3.60 -10.86 -10.63
CA LEU A 167 2.69 -10.43 -9.57
C LEU A 167 1.74 -9.32 -10.04
N PHE A 168 2.25 -8.31 -10.75
CA PHE A 168 1.42 -7.23 -11.27
C PHE A 168 0.34 -7.74 -12.24
N VAL A 169 0.71 -8.61 -13.19
CA VAL A 169 -0.24 -9.20 -14.15
C VAL A 169 -1.28 -10.06 -13.43
N PHE A 170 -0.87 -10.85 -12.43
CA PHE A 170 -1.80 -11.63 -11.62
C PHE A 170 -2.85 -10.75 -10.94
N TRP A 171 -2.41 -9.67 -10.27
CA TRP A 171 -3.33 -8.76 -9.59
C TRP A 171 -4.20 -7.95 -10.54
N LEU A 172 -3.65 -7.56 -11.69
CA LEU A 172 -4.43 -6.92 -12.75
C LEU A 172 -5.58 -7.85 -13.18
N CYS A 173 -5.27 -9.10 -13.57
CA CYS A 173 -6.30 -10.06 -13.97
C CYS A 173 -7.31 -10.34 -12.86
N TYR A 174 -6.84 -10.50 -11.62
CA TYR A 174 -7.70 -10.75 -10.46
C TYR A 174 -8.64 -9.58 -10.15
N SER A 175 -8.20 -8.33 -10.27
CA SER A 175 -9.02 -7.17 -9.95
C SER A 175 -9.87 -6.67 -11.11
N THR A 176 -9.66 -7.16 -12.35
CA THR A 176 -10.39 -6.65 -13.53
C THR A 176 -11.26 -7.69 -14.23
N TRP A 177 -11.29 -8.95 -13.80
CA TRP A 177 -12.04 -10.00 -14.51
C TRP A 177 -13.54 -9.69 -14.62
N HIS A 178 -14.14 -9.10 -13.58
CA HIS A 178 -15.58 -8.84 -13.52
C HIS A 178 -16.02 -7.75 -14.51
N TYR A 179 -15.12 -6.85 -14.91
CA TYR A 179 -15.40 -5.82 -15.92
C TYR A 179 -15.72 -6.40 -17.30
N THR A 180 -15.33 -7.65 -17.58
CA THR A 180 -15.69 -8.34 -18.83
C THR A 180 -17.20 -8.58 -18.97
N THR A 181 -17.94 -8.55 -17.86
CA THR A 181 -19.40 -8.71 -17.85
C THR A 181 -20.15 -7.42 -18.15
N PHE A 182 -19.46 -6.28 -18.16
CA PHE A 182 -20.08 -4.98 -18.40
C PHE A 182 -20.51 -4.87 -19.86
N ARG A 183 -21.58 -4.13 -20.11
CA ARG A 183 -22.18 -3.94 -21.45
C ARG A 183 -22.38 -2.46 -21.72
N ILE A 184 -22.33 -2.09 -22.99
CA ILE A 184 -22.63 -0.72 -23.42
C ILE A 184 -24.03 -0.74 -24.02
N PHE A 185 -24.92 0.08 -23.49
CA PHE A 185 -26.28 0.23 -23.99
C PHE A 185 -26.52 1.63 -24.55
N TRP A 186 -27.37 1.70 -25.56
CA TRP A 186 -28.03 2.93 -25.96
C TRP A 186 -29.22 3.14 -25.01
N LEU A 187 -29.18 4.20 -24.18
CA LEU A 187 -30.12 4.40 -23.08
C LEU A 187 -31.60 4.47 -23.54
N PRO A 188 -31.96 5.17 -24.62
CA PRO A 188 -33.36 5.25 -25.08
C PRO A 188 -34.03 3.90 -25.35
N ASP A 189 -33.27 2.90 -25.80
CA ASP A 189 -33.81 1.56 -26.11
C ASP A 189 -33.95 0.66 -24.88
N ASN A 190 -33.32 1.05 -23.76
CA ASN A 190 -33.18 0.23 -22.56
C ASN A 190 -33.71 0.92 -21.30
N LEU A 191 -34.68 1.82 -21.48
CA LEU A 191 -35.32 2.55 -20.37
C LEU A 191 -36.11 1.62 -19.46
N ASN A 192 -36.18 1.95 -18.17
CA ASN A 192 -37.13 1.31 -17.25
C ASN A 192 -38.55 1.84 -17.43
N THR A 193 -39.50 1.14 -16.82
CA THR A 193 -40.94 1.48 -16.90
C THR A 193 -41.26 2.88 -16.35
N GLN A 194 -40.49 3.38 -15.38
CA GLN A 194 -40.69 4.70 -14.80
C GLN A 194 -40.30 5.81 -15.78
N CYS A 195 -39.15 5.69 -16.45
CA CYS A 195 -38.66 6.69 -17.39
C CYS A 195 -39.27 6.56 -18.78
N GLN A 196 -39.81 5.40 -19.14
CA GLN A 196 -40.67 5.26 -20.34
C GLN A 196 -41.98 6.05 -20.20
N ASN A 197 -42.56 6.07 -18.99
CA ASN A 197 -43.83 6.76 -18.72
C ASN A 197 -43.66 8.22 -18.27
N GLY A 198 -42.42 8.65 -18.02
CA GLY A 198 -42.10 10.01 -17.59
C GLY A 198 -41.97 11.01 -18.75
N PRO A 199 -41.81 12.31 -18.46
CA PRO A 199 -41.52 13.31 -19.47
C PRO A 199 -40.18 13.01 -20.16
N SER A 200 -40.07 13.32 -21.46
CA SER A 200 -38.85 13.07 -22.25
C SER A 200 -37.61 13.83 -21.77
N THR A 201 -37.77 14.80 -20.87
CA THR A 201 -36.67 15.50 -20.17
C THR A 201 -36.11 14.73 -18.98
N ALA A 202 -36.71 13.60 -18.60
CA ALA A 202 -36.29 12.80 -17.44
C ALA A 202 -34.96 12.06 -17.65
N TYR A 203 -34.50 11.91 -18.89
CA TYR A 203 -33.25 11.23 -19.21
C TYR A 203 -32.51 11.92 -20.35
N LYS A 204 -31.18 11.76 -20.40
CA LYS A 204 -30.34 12.25 -21.50
C LYS A 204 -30.02 11.14 -22.49
N GLN A 205 -30.16 11.39 -23.79
CA GLN A 205 -29.77 10.43 -24.82
C GLN A 205 -28.25 10.28 -24.85
N ARG A 206 -27.74 9.12 -24.42
CA ARG A 206 -26.31 8.79 -24.40
C ARG A 206 -26.08 7.29 -24.40
N TYR A 207 -24.84 6.89 -24.71
CA TYR A 207 -24.36 5.54 -24.42
C TYR A 207 -24.00 5.44 -22.94
N VAL A 208 -24.46 4.38 -22.29
CA VAL A 208 -24.21 4.11 -20.87
C VAL A 208 -23.46 2.80 -20.72
N LEU A 209 -22.46 2.78 -19.83
CA LEU A 209 -21.84 1.54 -19.39
C LEU A 209 -22.73 0.95 -18.29
N ALA A 210 -23.03 -0.34 -18.42
CA ALA A 210 -24.00 -1.02 -17.61
C ALA A 210 -23.42 -2.30 -17.02
N MET A 211 -23.61 -2.47 -15.71
CA MET A 211 -23.22 -3.65 -14.96
C MET A 211 -24.45 -4.52 -14.70
N PRO A 212 -24.42 -5.83 -15.01
CA PRO A 212 -25.54 -6.71 -14.72
C PRO A 212 -25.73 -6.88 -13.19
N MET A 213 -26.97 -6.79 -12.71
CA MET A 213 -27.27 -6.92 -11.27
C MET A 213 -26.91 -8.31 -10.72
N SER A 214 -26.96 -9.36 -11.56
CA SER A 214 -26.51 -10.72 -11.20
C SER A 214 -25.04 -10.78 -10.77
N LEU A 215 -24.20 -9.85 -11.26
CA LEU A 215 -22.81 -9.76 -10.84
C LEU A 215 -22.67 -9.37 -9.37
N ILE A 216 -23.56 -8.53 -8.83
CA ILE A 216 -23.51 -8.13 -7.41
C ILE A 216 -23.70 -9.36 -6.52
N TYR A 217 -24.68 -10.20 -6.84
CA TYR A 217 -24.90 -11.47 -6.14
C TYR A 217 -23.72 -12.43 -6.28
N LEU A 218 -23.13 -12.53 -7.48
CA LEU A 218 -21.94 -13.36 -7.70
C LEU A 218 -20.73 -12.86 -6.89
N LEU A 219 -20.48 -11.55 -6.87
CA LEU A 219 -19.38 -10.95 -6.11
C LEU A 219 -19.58 -11.11 -4.60
N SER A 220 -20.82 -10.97 -4.12
CA SER A 220 -21.16 -11.26 -2.72
C SER A 220 -20.86 -12.72 -2.37
N ASN A 221 -21.29 -13.67 -3.21
CA ASN A 221 -21.02 -15.09 -3.03
C ASN A 221 -19.53 -15.45 -3.13
N LEU A 222 -18.73 -14.71 -3.91
CA LEU A 222 -17.28 -14.87 -4.01
C LEU A 222 -16.52 -14.11 -2.91
N GLY A 223 -17.22 -13.37 -2.04
CA GLY A 223 -16.62 -12.55 -0.98
C GLY A 223 -15.75 -13.35 -0.01
N TYR A 224 -15.99 -14.66 0.17
CA TYR A 224 -15.12 -15.50 0.98
C TYR A 224 -13.69 -15.60 0.43
N ILE A 225 -13.50 -15.50 -0.90
CA ILE A 225 -12.17 -15.49 -1.53
C ILE A 225 -11.41 -14.23 -1.09
N GLU A 226 -12.10 -13.08 -1.03
CA GLU A 226 -11.52 -11.83 -0.55
C GLU A 226 -11.03 -11.94 0.90
N VAL A 227 -11.79 -12.64 1.75
CA VAL A 227 -11.37 -12.94 3.12
C VAL A 227 -10.10 -13.77 3.15
N ILE A 228 -10.03 -14.85 2.37
CA ILE A 228 -8.85 -15.71 2.27
C ILE A 228 -7.64 -14.89 1.80
N MET A 229 -7.81 -14.05 0.78
CA MET A 229 -6.73 -13.23 0.23
C MET A 229 -6.22 -12.17 1.21
N LYS A 230 -7.09 -11.63 2.09
CA LYS A 230 -6.70 -10.73 3.19
C LYS A 230 -6.06 -11.49 4.36
N PHE A 231 -6.45 -12.74 4.59
CA PHE A 231 -5.92 -13.56 5.67
C PHE A 231 -4.49 -14.03 5.40
N ILE A 232 -4.14 -14.30 4.13
CA ILE A 232 -2.78 -14.75 3.77
C ILE A 232 -1.71 -13.76 4.25
N PRO A 233 -1.75 -12.45 3.93
CA PRO A 233 -0.82 -11.47 4.49
C PRO A 233 -0.79 -11.46 6.02
N THR A 234 -1.95 -11.49 6.68
CA THR A 234 -2.09 -11.46 8.15
C THR A 234 -1.34 -12.59 8.83
N VAL A 235 -1.24 -13.76 8.20
CA VAL A 235 -0.52 -14.92 8.72
C VAL A 235 0.93 -14.98 8.23
N CYS A 236 1.15 -14.74 6.94
CA CYS A 236 2.48 -14.82 6.34
C CYS A 236 3.45 -13.80 6.92
N TYR A 237 3.02 -12.56 7.16
CA TYR A 237 3.90 -11.52 7.69
C TYR A 237 4.45 -11.84 9.08
N PRO A 238 3.63 -12.19 10.09
CA PRO A 238 4.13 -12.62 11.38
C PRO A 238 5.08 -13.81 11.30
N ILE A 239 4.75 -14.84 10.51
CA ILE A 239 5.60 -16.02 10.36
C ILE A 239 6.97 -15.64 9.78
N LEU A 240 6.99 -14.88 8.69
CA LEU A 240 8.23 -14.43 8.05
C LEU A 240 9.05 -13.52 8.98
N THR A 241 8.38 -12.67 9.75
CA THR A 241 8.99 -11.75 10.70
C THR A 241 9.63 -12.51 11.86
N VAL A 242 8.87 -13.37 12.54
CA VAL A 242 9.38 -14.19 13.65
C VAL A 242 10.53 -15.07 13.18
N SER A 243 10.41 -15.69 12.00
CA SER A 243 11.50 -16.48 11.41
C SER A 243 12.78 -15.66 11.21
N LEU A 244 12.66 -14.46 10.62
CA LEU A 244 13.79 -13.55 10.45
C LEU A 244 14.41 -13.15 11.79
N LEU A 245 13.59 -12.82 12.79
CA LEU A 245 14.05 -12.41 14.11
C LEU A 245 14.81 -13.52 14.85
N LEU A 246 14.29 -14.75 14.81
CA LEU A 246 14.96 -15.90 15.40
C LEU A 246 16.33 -16.14 14.76
N GLN A 247 16.44 -15.96 13.44
CA GLN A 247 17.70 -16.15 12.73
C GLN A 247 18.69 -15.03 13.00
N LEU A 248 18.24 -13.77 13.03
CA LEU A 248 19.11 -12.64 13.40
C LEU A 248 19.65 -12.79 14.82
N ARG A 249 18.83 -13.25 15.78
CA ARG A 249 19.28 -13.57 17.14
C ARG A 249 20.33 -14.68 17.15
N LYS A 250 20.10 -15.79 16.43
CA LYS A 250 21.08 -16.88 16.32
C LYS A 250 22.41 -16.41 15.73
N ILE A 251 22.37 -15.58 14.69
CA ILE A 251 23.58 -15.00 14.08
C ILE A 251 24.31 -14.10 15.07
N LYS A 252 23.59 -13.27 15.83
CA LYS A 252 24.16 -12.41 16.86
C LYS A 252 24.86 -13.21 17.94
N THR A 253 24.20 -14.20 18.54
CA THR A 253 24.79 -15.07 19.57
C THR A 253 26.05 -15.79 19.07
N ARG A 254 26.05 -16.27 17.81
CA ARG A 254 27.25 -16.86 17.20
C ARG A 254 28.41 -15.87 17.05
N ARG A 255 28.12 -14.60 16.74
CA ARG A 255 29.14 -13.54 16.62
C ARG A 255 29.71 -13.13 17.98
N GLU A 256 28.87 -13.02 18.99
CA GLU A 256 29.27 -12.74 20.38
C GLU A 256 30.18 -13.84 20.94
N ASN A 257 29.83 -15.11 20.69
CA ASN A 257 30.66 -16.26 21.07
C ASN A 257 32.04 -16.27 20.38
N LEU A 258 32.19 -15.58 19.25
CA LEU A 258 33.46 -15.45 18.52
C LEU A 258 34.28 -14.22 18.96
N LYS A 259 33.90 -13.51 20.03
CA LYS A 259 34.58 -12.31 20.58
C LYS A 259 34.94 -11.24 19.53
N ARG A 260 34.11 -11.08 18.48
CA ARG A 260 34.21 -9.92 17.59
C ARG A 260 33.42 -8.77 18.22
N ASN A 261 34.12 -7.87 18.92
CA ASN A 261 33.57 -6.59 19.33
C ASN A 261 33.27 -5.78 18.06
N ASP A 262 32.01 -5.76 17.64
CA ASP A 262 31.55 -4.95 16.53
C ASP A 262 30.29 -4.19 16.95
N ASP A 263 30.52 -3.08 17.64
CA ASP A 263 29.49 -2.18 18.17
C ASP A 263 28.66 -1.48 17.05
N GLY A 264 29.06 -1.62 15.78
CA GLY A 264 28.39 -1.01 14.63
C GLY A 264 27.14 -1.72 14.13
N SER A 265 26.87 -2.97 14.53
CA SER A 265 25.81 -3.81 13.93
C SER A 265 24.46 -3.83 14.67
N ASP A 266 24.40 -3.30 15.88
CA ASP A 266 23.23 -3.44 16.76
C ASP A 266 22.10 -2.46 16.37
N ASN A 267 22.46 -1.24 15.94
CA ASN A 267 21.49 -0.21 15.57
C ASN A 267 20.76 -0.50 14.26
N THR A 268 21.47 -1.02 13.25
CA THR A 268 20.84 -1.44 11.99
C THR A 268 19.87 -2.59 12.23
N THR A 269 20.25 -3.58 13.05
CA THR A 269 19.41 -4.74 13.36
C THR A 269 18.13 -4.33 14.10
N LYS A 270 18.24 -3.42 15.09
CA LYS A 270 17.09 -2.84 15.80
C LYS A 270 16.16 -2.09 14.85
N LEU A 271 16.71 -1.37 13.88
CA LEU A 271 15.91 -0.63 12.90
C LEU A 271 15.20 -1.54 11.89
N ILE A 272 15.84 -2.63 11.46
CA ILE A 272 15.17 -3.66 10.61
C ILE A 272 14.01 -4.28 11.38
N LEU A 273 14.25 -4.60 12.65
CA LEU A 273 13.25 -5.18 13.54
C LEU A 273 12.06 -4.23 13.71
N PHE A 274 12.32 -2.96 13.98
CA PHE A 274 11.28 -1.93 14.07
C PHE A 274 10.43 -1.87 12.81
N MET A 275 11.05 -1.72 11.63
CA MET A 275 10.34 -1.69 10.34
C MET A 275 9.44 -2.91 10.15
N THR A 276 9.97 -4.09 10.44
CA THR A 276 9.27 -5.35 10.17
C THR A 276 8.11 -5.56 11.14
N VAL A 277 8.27 -5.18 12.42
CA VAL A 277 7.21 -5.24 13.43
C VAL A 277 6.12 -4.21 13.16
N SER A 278 6.48 -2.96 12.82
CA SER A 278 5.51 -1.92 12.44
C SER A 278 4.69 -2.35 11.22
N PHE A 279 5.35 -2.92 10.21
CA PHE A 279 4.69 -3.43 9.03
C PHE A 279 3.74 -4.60 9.36
N MET A 280 4.20 -5.55 10.19
CA MET A 280 3.38 -6.68 10.65
C MET A 280 2.14 -6.22 11.42
N LEU A 281 2.26 -5.26 12.34
CA LEU A 281 1.12 -4.74 13.10
C LEU A 281 0.13 -4.04 12.19
N THR A 282 0.63 -3.20 11.28
CA THR A 282 -0.22 -2.42 10.37
C THR A 282 -1.05 -3.32 9.44
N GLU A 283 -0.39 -4.19 8.68
CA GLU A 283 -1.08 -5.05 7.72
C GLU A 283 -1.82 -6.20 8.41
N GLY A 284 -1.31 -6.70 9.54
CA GLY A 284 -1.96 -7.75 10.31
C GLY A 284 -3.28 -7.30 10.93
N LEU A 285 -3.32 -6.08 11.49
CA LEU A 285 -4.56 -5.50 12.01
C LEU A 285 -5.56 -5.17 10.89
N ALA A 286 -5.09 -4.67 9.75
CA ALA A 286 -5.94 -4.42 8.58
C ALA A 286 -6.59 -5.70 8.04
N GLY A 287 -5.83 -6.80 7.95
CA GLY A 287 -6.37 -8.08 7.51
C GLY A 287 -7.33 -8.72 8.52
N LEU A 288 -7.08 -8.56 9.83
CA LEU A 288 -8.00 -9.00 10.88
C LEU A 288 -9.32 -8.22 10.83
N GLN A 289 -9.25 -6.89 10.67
CA GLN A 289 -10.43 -6.03 10.51
C GLN A 289 -11.25 -6.42 9.26
N GLY A 290 -10.57 -6.70 8.14
CA GLY A 290 -11.23 -7.17 6.93
C GLY A 290 -12.02 -8.48 7.09
N MET A 291 -11.59 -9.36 7.99
CA MET A 291 -12.30 -10.62 8.31
C MET A 291 -13.61 -10.36 9.08
N PHE A 292 -13.56 -9.45 10.05
CA PHE A 292 -14.78 -9.05 10.78
C PHE A 292 -15.75 -8.31 9.86
N MET A 293 -15.25 -7.45 8.98
CA MET A 293 -16.08 -6.71 8.01
C MET A 293 -16.81 -7.63 7.01
N TYR A 294 -16.27 -8.81 6.69
CA TYR A 294 -17.00 -9.77 5.85
C TYR A 294 -18.24 -10.33 6.55
N ASN A 295 -18.19 -10.52 7.87
CA ASN A 295 -19.32 -10.99 8.67
C ASN A 295 -20.09 -9.84 9.32
N TYR A 296 -20.00 -8.62 8.75
CA TYR A 296 -20.53 -7.41 9.39
C TYR A 296 -22.03 -7.51 9.71
N GLU A 297 -22.85 -8.05 8.79
CA GLU A 297 -24.29 -8.22 9.04
C GLU A 297 -24.57 -9.16 10.23
N ALA A 298 -23.87 -10.30 10.28
CA ALA A 298 -24.00 -11.24 11.40
C ALA A 298 -23.49 -10.62 12.71
N LEU A 299 -22.46 -9.78 12.63
CA LEU A 299 -21.87 -9.09 13.77
C LEU A 299 -22.80 -8.01 14.30
N LEU A 300 -23.47 -7.26 13.42
CA LEU A 300 -24.46 -6.24 13.77
C LEU A 300 -25.63 -6.88 14.51
N LEU A 301 -26.13 -8.03 14.03
CA LEU A 301 -27.18 -8.80 14.72
C LEU A 301 -26.74 -9.37 16.08
N TRP A 302 -25.46 -9.68 16.23
CA TRP A 302 -24.92 -10.23 17.48
C TRP A 302 -24.63 -9.15 18.53
N ASN A 303 -23.97 -8.07 18.11
CA ASN A 303 -23.58 -6.94 18.95
C ASN A 303 -23.32 -5.70 18.07
N GLU A 304 -24.28 -4.78 18.06
CA GLU A 304 -24.21 -3.55 17.26
C GLU A 304 -23.00 -2.69 17.62
N ASP A 305 -22.71 -2.47 18.91
CA ASP A 305 -21.57 -1.67 19.37
C ASP A 305 -20.24 -2.25 18.87
N PHE A 306 -20.08 -3.58 18.94
CA PHE A 306 -18.88 -4.23 18.44
C PHE A 306 -18.77 -4.09 16.92
N ALA A 307 -19.87 -4.21 16.18
CA ALA A 307 -19.89 -4.00 14.73
C ALA A 307 -19.50 -2.55 14.36
N TYR A 308 -20.08 -1.54 15.01
CA TYR A 308 -19.72 -0.13 14.80
C TYR A 308 -18.27 0.17 15.19
N SER A 309 -17.76 -0.45 16.25
CA SER A 309 -16.35 -0.36 16.64
C SER A 309 -15.41 -0.92 15.56
N ILE A 310 -15.73 -2.09 15.00
CA ILE A 310 -14.96 -2.68 13.88
C ILE A 310 -14.99 -1.78 12.65
N ALA A 311 -16.15 -1.25 12.27
CA ALA A 311 -16.26 -0.32 11.13
C ALA A 311 -15.44 0.95 11.37
N THR A 312 -15.53 1.52 12.58
CA THR A 312 -14.79 2.74 12.95
C THR A 312 -13.28 2.51 13.04
N SER A 313 -12.85 1.31 13.43
CA SER A 313 -11.42 0.96 13.51
C SER A 313 -10.70 1.06 12.17
N GLN A 314 -11.42 0.97 11.03
CA GLN A 314 -10.87 1.16 9.69
C GLN A 314 -10.11 2.47 9.54
N TYR A 315 -10.68 3.56 10.08
CA TYR A 315 -10.10 4.90 9.95
C TYR A 315 -8.82 5.05 10.77
N ALA A 316 -8.75 4.40 11.95
CA ALA A 316 -7.53 4.34 12.75
C ALA A 316 -6.44 3.50 12.05
N LEU A 317 -6.83 2.40 11.40
CA LEU A 317 -5.91 1.54 10.64
C LEU A 317 -5.37 2.24 9.39
N ASN A 318 -6.16 3.08 8.73
CA ASN A 318 -5.68 3.92 7.63
C ASN A 318 -4.59 4.89 8.09
N ILE A 319 -4.76 5.54 9.25
CA ILE A 319 -3.70 6.39 9.84
C ILE A 319 -2.42 5.57 10.07
N LEU A 320 -2.54 4.38 10.65
CA LEU A 320 -1.39 3.51 10.90
C LEU A 320 -0.69 3.11 9.59
N ARG A 321 -1.45 2.83 8.53
CA ARG A 321 -0.95 2.55 7.19
C ARG A 321 -0.16 3.72 6.61
N THR A 322 -0.70 4.93 6.73
CA THR A 322 -0.08 6.17 6.26
C THR A 322 1.23 6.44 7.00
N VAL A 323 1.26 6.26 8.32
CA VAL A 323 2.49 6.37 9.14
C VAL A 323 3.52 5.29 8.78
N ASN A 324 3.07 4.05 8.55
CA ASN A 324 3.97 2.96 8.17
C ASN A 324 4.62 3.21 6.80
N ALA A 325 3.83 3.67 5.82
CA ALA A 325 4.35 4.00 4.48
C ALA A 325 5.39 5.12 4.53
N THR A 326 5.15 6.19 5.30
CA THR A 326 6.12 7.29 5.44
C THR A 326 7.40 6.87 6.15
N SER A 327 7.30 5.95 7.12
CA SER A 327 8.44 5.42 7.87
C SER A 327 9.52 4.80 6.97
N HIS A 328 9.15 4.24 5.81
CA HIS A 328 10.08 3.61 4.87
C HIS A 328 11.22 4.56 4.45
N SER A 329 10.90 5.82 4.20
CA SER A 329 11.87 6.83 3.77
C SER A 329 12.94 7.09 4.83
N PHE A 330 12.51 7.28 6.08
CA PHE A 330 13.38 7.48 7.24
C PHE A 330 14.22 6.24 7.55
N ILE A 331 13.60 5.07 7.50
CA ILE A 331 14.28 3.79 7.76
C ILE A 331 15.35 3.52 6.70
N CYS A 332 15.08 3.79 5.43
CA CYS A 332 16.07 3.65 4.35
C CYS A 332 17.26 4.58 4.56
N PHE A 333 17.01 5.82 4.99
CA PHE A 333 18.04 6.79 5.30
C PHE A 333 18.92 6.34 6.47
N LEU A 334 18.33 5.83 7.55
CA LEU A 334 19.09 5.41 8.72
C LEU A 334 19.85 4.10 8.50
N MET A 335 19.30 3.16 7.72
CA MET A 335 19.90 1.85 7.50
C MET A 335 21.08 1.82 6.53
N SER A 336 21.03 2.62 5.47
CA SER A 336 21.91 2.40 4.31
C SER A 336 22.89 3.54 4.11
N SER A 337 24.19 3.23 4.20
CA SER A 337 25.26 4.14 3.77
C SER A 337 25.07 4.53 2.30
N GLN A 338 24.78 3.58 1.41
CA GLN A 338 24.53 3.83 -0.01
C GLN A 338 23.40 4.83 -0.24
N TYR A 339 22.31 4.72 0.54
CA TYR A 339 21.20 5.66 0.47
C TYR A 339 21.64 7.06 0.94
N ARG A 340 22.37 7.16 2.06
CA ARG A 340 22.87 8.44 2.59
C ARG A 340 23.88 9.10 1.67
N ASP A 341 24.75 8.33 1.04
CA ASP A 341 25.74 8.85 0.10
C ASP A 341 25.04 9.35 -1.17
N THR A 342 24.05 8.62 -1.68
CA THR A 342 23.19 9.07 -2.77
C THR A 342 22.46 10.37 -2.41
N PHE A 343 21.83 10.43 -1.22
CA PHE A 343 21.18 11.64 -0.71
C PHE A 343 22.16 12.82 -0.64
N ARG A 344 23.36 12.62 -0.07
CA ARG A 344 24.38 13.67 0.02
C ARG A 344 24.88 14.12 -1.36
N SER A 345 25.03 13.21 -2.31
CA SER A 345 25.42 13.57 -3.68
C SER A 345 24.40 14.47 -4.37
N LEU A 346 23.12 14.35 -4.00
CA LEU A 346 22.02 15.12 -4.59
C LEU A 346 21.89 16.51 -3.98
N PHE A 347 22.05 16.61 -2.66
CA PHE A 347 21.77 17.85 -1.93
C PHE A 347 23.02 18.59 -1.46
N PHE A 348 24.17 17.91 -1.34
CA PHE A 348 25.44 18.44 -0.82
C PHE A 348 26.58 18.21 -1.80
N LYS A 349 26.35 18.57 -3.07
CA LYS A 349 27.22 18.35 -4.25
C LYS A 349 28.69 18.79 -4.10
N ASN A 350 29.06 19.52 -3.04
CA ASN A 350 30.37 20.15 -2.87
C ASN A 350 31.33 19.48 -1.85
N GLN A 351 31.01 18.33 -1.22
CA GLN A 351 31.89 17.74 -0.20
C GLN A 351 32.53 16.37 -0.54
N MET A 352 32.22 15.75 -1.69
CA MET A 352 32.69 14.39 -1.99
C MET A 352 33.90 14.27 -2.93
N GLU A 353 34.40 15.34 -3.55
CA GLU A 353 35.63 15.27 -4.35
C GLU A 353 36.92 15.11 -3.52
N ARG A 354 36.84 15.03 -2.18
CA ARG A 354 38.02 15.01 -1.31
C ARG A 354 38.03 13.85 -0.29
N LYS A 355 37.72 12.63 -0.73
CA LYS A 355 38.16 11.41 -0.02
C LYS A 355 38.64 10.35 -1.00
N THR A 356 39.76 10.62 -1.66
CA THR A 356 40.67 9.56 -2.11
C THR A 356 41.18 8.85 -0.87
N ILE A 357 40.66 7.65 -0.62
CA ILE A 357 41.20 6.72 0.36
C ILE A 357 42.57 6.29 -0.19
N LEU A 358 43.64 6.79 0.40
CA LEU A 358 44.97 6.22 0.24
C LEU A 358 44.93 4.83 0.89
N VAL A 359 44.85 3.79 0.06
CA VAL A 359 45.14 2.43 0.50
C VAL A 359 46.65 2.34 0.64
N GLU A 360 47.13 2.37 1.88
CA GLU A 360 48.52 2.06 2.19
C GLU A 360 48.67 0.53 2.12
N GLU A 361 49.34 0.04 1.07
CA GLU A 361 49.73 -1.37 0.98
C GLU A 361 50.73 -1.68 2.10
N THR A 362 50.28 -2.48 3.07
CA THR A 362 51.17 -3.14 4.04
C THR A 362 51.97 -4.24 3.33
N ASN A 363 53.11 -3.87 2.74
CA ASN A 363 54.12 -4.85 2.33
C ASN A 363 55.01 -5.20 3.52
N SER A 364 54.63 -6.28 4.21
CA SER A 364 55.52 -7.04 5.08
C SER A 364 56.54 -7.80 4.22
N TYR A 365 57.82 -7.40 4.21
CA TYR A 365 58.98 -8.31 4.13
C TYR A 365 60.28 -7.56 4.50
N HIS A 366 61.06 -8.17 5.40
CA HIS A 366 62.42 -7.77 5.74
C HIS A 366 63.36 -7.83 4.52
N SER A 367 64.12 -6.75 4.25
CA SER A 367 65.57 -6.80 3.95
C SER A 367 66.18 -5.41 3.68
N VAL A 368 67.21 -5.11 4.49
CA VAL A 368 68.47 -4.38 4.26
C VAL A 368 68.61 -3.40 3.05
N SER A 369 68.91 -2.13 3.38
CA SER A 369 69.79 -1.13 2.73
C SER A 369 69.73 -0.89 1.20
N SER A 370 69.30 0.31 0.77
CA SER A 370 70.17 1.39 0.25
C SER A 370 69.39 2.49 -0.50
N LYS A 371 69.96 3.70 -0.49
CA LYS A 371 69.44 4.97 -1.06
C LYS A 371 69.16 4.91 -2.58
N LYS A 372 68.01 5.43 -3.04
CA LYS A 372 67.92 6.39 -4.19
C LYS A 372 66.50 6.92 -4.50
N SER A 373 66.43 8.25 -4.60
CA SER A 373 65.66 9.13 -5.50
C SER A 373 64.21 8.80 -5.94
N ARG A 374 63.33 9.78 -5.65
CA ARG A 374 62.02 10.06 -6.28
C ARG A 374 62.02 9.90 -7.81
N SER A 375 60.98 9.26 -8.34
CA SER A 375 60.16 9.81 -9.45
C SER A 375 58.79 9.12 -9.48
N VAL A 376 57.73 9.91 -9.50
CA VAL A 376 56.33 9.46 -9.58
C VAL A 376 55.99 9.21 -11.06
N LYS A 377 55.53 8.00 -11.41
CA LYS A 377 54.87 7.73 -12.69
C LYS A 377 53.42 7.35 -12.45
N MET A 378 52.53 8.19 -12.96
CA MET A 378 51.09 8.01 -13.06
C MET A 378 50.82 6.95 -14.16
N CYS A 379 50.20 5.82 -13.81
CA CYS A 379 49.64 4.89 -14.80
C CYS A 379 48.11 4.96 -14.76
N LYS A 380 47.57 5.44 -15.89
CA LYS A 380 46.15 5.44 -16.26
C LYS A 380 45.86 4.04 -16.82
N VAL A 381 44.89 3.31 -16.27
CA VAL A 381 44.40 2.06 -16.88
C VAL A 381 42.89 2.13 -17.03
N GLU A 382 42.49 2.04 -18.29
CA GLU A 382 41.13 2.05 -18.81
C GLU A 382 40.34 0.81 -18.37
N LYS A 383 39.03 1.00 -18.13
CA LYS A 383 38.09 -0.07 -17.82
C LYS A 383 37.59 -0.74 -19.11
N PHE A 384 37.59 -2.06 -19.11
CA PHE A 384 36.58 -2.87 -19.79
C PHE A 384 35.56 -3.39 -18.76
#